data_AF-A0A3C0QKU5-F1
#
_entry.id   AF-A0A3C0QKU5-F1
#
_cell.length_a   1.000
_cell.length_b   1.000
_cell.length_c   1.000
_cell.angle_alpha   90.00
_cell.angle_beta   90.00
_cell.angle_gamma   90.00
#
_symmetry.space_group_name_H-M   'P 1'
#
loop_
_entity.id
_entity.type
_entity.pdbx_description
1 polymer ?
#
loop_
_entity_poly.entity_id
_entity_poly.type
_entity_poly.pdbx_seq_one_letter_code
_entity_poly.pdbx_strand_id
1 'polypeptide(L)'
;TDKRGEDTIKLLIKVLEGRSIFVKDSTKPIYHAAACIASNYLVALIDYAVYINEKIGISPEQSTRGLMDLIEGTVDNIRKMGTKKSLT
;
A
#
# COMPACT_ATOMS: atom_id res chain seq x y z
N THR A 1 11.86 1.41 26.76
CA THR A 1 12.44 2.03 25.55
C THR A 1 13.46 3.07 26.00
N ASP A 2 14.59 3.20 25.30
CA ASP A 2 15.60 4.22 25.61
C ASP A 2 15.05 5.63 25.31
N LYS A 3 15.10 6.52 26.31
CA LYS A 3 14.59 7.89 26.25
C LYS A 3 15.27 8.70 25.14
N ARG A 4 16.56 8.45 24.86
CA ARG A 4 17.27 9.10 23.76
C ARG A 4 16.73 8.69 22.39
N GLY A 5 16.37 7.41 22.24
CA GLY A 5 15.77 6.89 21.01
C GLY A 5 14.40 7.50 20.72
N GLU A 6 13.56 7.68 21.75
CA GLU A 6 12.25 8.31 21.60
C GLU A 6 12.34 9.79 21.19
N ASP A 7 13.24 10.55 21.81
CA ASP A 7 13.42 11.97 21.49
C ASP A 7 13.95 12.15 20.06
N THR A 8 14.85 11.26 19.62
CA THR A 8 15.35 11.24 18.24
C THR A 8 14.23 10.95 17.24
N ILE A 9 13.39 9.94 17.51
CA ILE A 9 12.26 9.58 16.63
C ILE A 9 11.25 10.74 16.54
N LYS A 10 10.94 11.40 17.66
CA LYS A 10 10.04 12.58 17.67
C LYS A 10 10.58 13.72 16.83
N LEU A 11 11.87 14.03 16.93
CA LEU A 11 12.51 15.06 16.12
C LEU A 11 12.42 14.71 14.63
N LEU A 12 12.70 13.44 14.27
CA LEU A 12 12.68 12.97 12.90
C LEU A 12 11.27 13.06 12.27
N ILE A 13 10.24 12.64 13.02
CA ILE A 13 8.84 12.77 12.60
C ILE A 13 8.50 14.24 12.36
N LYS A 14 8.92 15.14 13.25
CA LYS A 14 8.66 16.58 13.10
C LYS A 14 9.33 17.16 11.85
N VAL A 15 10.60 16.83 11.60
CA VAL A 15 11.37 17.32 10.44
C VAL A 15 10.80 16.82 9.12
N LEU A 16 10.29 15.59 9.09
CA LEU A 16 9.67 15.00 7.89
C LEU A 16 8.19 15.38 7.73
N GLU A 17 7.65 16.24 8.60
CA GLU A 17 6.21 16.55 8.70
C GLU A 17 5.35 15.27 8.75
N GLY A 18 5.92 14.22 9.34
CA GLY A 18 5.36 12.89 9.37
C GLY A 18 4.26 12.75 10.42
N ARG A 19 3.51 11.67 10.30
CA ARG A 19 2.58 11.21 11.33
C ARG A 19 3.06 9.85 11.83
N SER A 20 2.94 9.62 13.13
CA SER A 20 3.28 8.34 13.75
C SER A 20 2.10 7.79 14.53
N ILE A 21 2.08 6.47 14.64
CA ILE A 21 1.19 5.74 15.52
C ILE A 21 2.04 4.83 16.39
N PHE A 22 1.64 4.68 17.66
CA PHE A 22 2.31 3.74 18.55
C PHE A 22 1.76 2.33 18.32
N VAL A 23 2.65 1.37 18.05
CA VAL A 23 2.32 -0.05 17.90
C VAL A 23 3.06 -0.82 18.98
N LYS A 24 2.31 -1.57 19.81
CA LYS A 24 2.91 -2.40 20.86
C LYS A 24 3.82 -3.45 20.25
N ASP A 25 4.94 -3.76 20.91
CA ASP A 25 5.92 -4.73 20.42
C ASP A 25 5.30 -6.09 20.06
N SER A 26 4.40 -6.59 20.90
CA SER A 26 3.68 -7.86 20.67
C SER A 26 2.77 -7.84 19.43
N THR A 27 2.39 -6.66 18.95
CA THR A 27 1.49 -6.48 17.78
C THR A 27 2.23 -6.03 16.51
N LYS A 28 3.54 -5.75 16.60
CA LYS A 28 4.35 -5.36 15.43
C LYS A 28 4.27 -6.35 14.26
N PRO A 29 4.28 -7.69 14.47
CA PRO A 29 4.15 -8.63 13.37
C PRO A 29 2.81 -8.49 12.64
N ILE A 30 1.71 -8.27 13.37
CA ILE A 30 0.36 -8.11 12.78
C ILE A 30 0.28 -6.80 11.99
N TYR A 31 0.82 -5.70 12.55
CA TYR A 31 0.91 -4.43 11.84
C TYR A 31 1.73 -4.56 10.54
N HIS A 32 2.86 -5.26 10.60
CA HIS A 32 3.68 -5.51 9.42
C HIS A 32 2.97 -6.37 8.37
N ALA A 33 2.25 -7.41 8.79
CA ALA A 33 1.45 -8.23 7.88
C ALA A 33 0.38 -7.40 7.14
N ALA A 34 -0.31 -6.50 7.85
CA ALA A 34 -1.27 -5.57 7.24
C ALA A 34 -0.60 -4.65 6.21
N ALA A 35 0.59 -4.12 6.51
CA ALA A 35 1.37 -3.32 5.56
C ALA A 35 1.78 -4.15 4.33
N CYS A 36 2.27 -5.37 4.52
CA CYS A 36 2.63 -6.28 3.43
C CYS A 36 1.46 -6.60 2.50
N ILE A 37 0.25 -6.79 3.04
CA ILE A 37 -0.95 -6.99 2.22
C ILE A 37 -1.26 -5.73 1.39
N ALA A 38 -1.18 -4.55 2.01
CA ALA A 38 -1.48 -3.30 1.34
C ALA A 38 -0.43 -2.87 0.29
N SER A 39 0.82 -3.35 0.38
CA SER A 39 1.92 -2.96 -0.52
C SER A 39 2.43 -4.11 -1.39
N ASN A 40 2.92 -5.19 -0.78
CA ASN A 40 3.67 -6.22 -1.48
C ASN A 40 2.74 -7.17 -2.23
N TYR A 41 1.62 -7.54 -1.60
CA TYR A 41 0.63 -8.40 -2.25
C TYR A 41 -0.09 -7.66 -3.37
N LEU A 42 -0.27 -6.34 -3.26
CA LEU A 42 -0.78 -5.51 -4.34
C LEU A 42 0.07 -5.65 -5.61
N VAL A 43 1.40 -5.62 -5.49
CA VAL A 43 2.31 -5.84 -6.63
C VAL A 43 2.08 -7.21 -7.27
N ALA A 44 2.00 -8.27 -6.46
CA ALA A 44 1.74 -9.63 -6.97
C ALA A 44 0.37 -9.78 -7.65
N LEU A 45 -0.66 -9.11 -7.12
CA LEU A 45 -2.00 -9.11 -7.73
C LEU A 45 -2.02 -8.39 -9.08
N ILE A 46 -1.32 -7.25 -9.18
CA ILE A 46 -1.22 -6.50 -10.44
C ILE A 46 -0.43 -7.30 -11.48
N ASP A 47 0.69 -7.91 -11.09
CA ASP A 47 1.49 -8.78 -11.97
C ASP A 47 0.65 -9.95 -12.48
N TYR A 48 -0.14 -10.59 -11.61
CA TYR A 48 -1.03 -11.66 -12.03
C TYR A 48 -2.13 -11.20 -13.01
N ALA A 49 -2.69 -10.00 -12.82
CA ALA A 49 -3.63 -9.41 -13.78
C ALA A 49 -2.97 -9.15 -15.14
N VAL A 50 -1.72 -8.68 -15.16
CA VAL A 50 -0.93 -8.51 -16.39
C VAL A 50 -0.67 -9.86 -17.07
N TYR A 51 -0.32 -10.89 -16.31
CA TYR A 51 -0.13 -12.25 -16.82
C TYR A 51 -1.40 -12.81 -17.48
N ILE A 52 -2.59 -12.55 -16.92
CA ILE A 52 -3.87 -12.97 -17.53
C ILE A 52 -4.07 -12.28 -18.87
N ASN A 53 -3.81 -10.97 -18.95
CA ASN A 53 -3.91 -10.21 -20.21
C ASN A 53 -2.93 -10.70 -21.28
N GLU A 54 -1.74 -11.14 -20.87
CA GLU A 54 -0.76 -11.76 -21.77
C GLU A 54 -1.32 -13.03 -22.42
N LYS A 55 -2.12 -13.83 -21.70
CA LYS A 55 -2.75 -15.06 -22.24
C LYS A 55 -3.77 -14.80 -23.35
N ILE A 56 -4.28 -13.58 -23.46
CA ILE A 56 -5.20 -13.17 -24.52
C ILE A 56 -4.53 -12.27 -25.58
N GLY A 57 -3.19 -12.18 -25.58
CA GLY A 57 -2.41 -11.50 -26.61
C GLY A 57 -2.18 -10.00 -26.38
N ILE A 58 -2.46 -9.49 -25.18
CA ILE A 58 -2.14 -8.10 -24.81
C ILE A 58 -0.72 -8.06 -24.26
N SER A 59 0.13 -7.16 -24.76
CA SER A 59 1.51 -7.07 -24.26
C SER A 59 1.53 -6.64 -22.78
N PRO A 60 2.53 -7.08 -21.99
CA PRO A 60 2.66 -6.67 -20.59
C PRO A 60 2.68 -5.14 -20.40
N GLU A 61 3.31 -4.40 -21.32
CA GLU A 61 3.40 -2.94 -21.28
C GLU A 61 2.04 -2.28 -21.54
N GLN A 62 1.29 -2.77 -22.54
CA GLN A 62 -0.06 -2.29 -22.85
C GLN A 62 -1.02 -2.59 -21.70
N SER A 63 -0.95 -3.81 -21.15
CA SER A 63 -1.74 -4.24 -20.01
C SER A 63 -1.45 -3.38 -18.78
N THR A 64 -0.17 -3.21 -18.42
CA THR A 64 0.23 -2.40 -17.27
C THR A 64 -0.27 -0.97 -17.41
N ARG A 65 -0.09 -0.35 -18.59
CA ARG A 65 -0.56 1.02 -18.84
C ARG A 65 -2.09 1.13 -18.72
N GLY A 66 -2.83 0.19 -19.31
CA GLY A 66 -4.30 0.20 -19.24
C GLY A 66 -4.85 -0.10 -17.84
N LEU A 67 -4.20 -0.98 -17.09
CA LEU A 67 -4.60 -1.31 -15.72
C LEU A 67 -4.23 -0.20 -14.73
N MET A 68 -3.16 0.57 -14.97
CA MET A 68 -2.72 1.61 -14.04
C MET A 68 -3.81 2.67 -13.81
N ASP A 69 -4.48 3.13 -14.86
CA ASP A 69 -5.59 4.10 -14.74
C ASP A 69 -6.74 3.55 -13.86
N LEU A 70 -7.04 2.25 -13.97
CA LEU A 70 -8.05 1.59 -13.13
C LEU A 70 -7.60 1.45 -11.67
N ILE A 71 -6.32 1.13 -11.45
CA ILE A 71 -5.71 1.01 -10.13
C ILE A 71 -5.72 2.37 -9.42
N GLU A 72 -5.30 3.43 -10.12
CA GLU A 72 -5.32 4.80 -9.60
C GLU A 72 -6.74 5.24 -9.23
N GLY A 73 -7.72 5.01 -10.12
CA GLY A 73 -9.13 5.27 -9.83
C GLY A 73 -9.64 4.50 -8.60
N THR A 74 -9.21 3.25 -8.44
CA THR A 74 -9.57 2.42 -7.27
C THR A 74 -8.99 2.99 -5.98
N VAL A 75 -7.71 3.39 -5.97
CA VAL A 75 -7.05 4.01 -4.81
C VAL A 75 -7.71 5.35 -4.45
N ASP A 76 -8.05 6.15 -5.45
CA ASP A 76 -8.76 7.41 -5.26
C ASP A 76 -10.16 7.22 -4.66
N ASN A 77 -10.89 6.20 -5.12
CA ASN A 77 -12.18 5.83 -4.53
C ASN A 77 -12.00 5.37 -3.08
N ILE A 78 -11.03 4.51 -2.79
CA ILE A 78 -10.73 4.11 -1.40
C ILE A 78 -10.44 5.34 -0.52
N ARG A 79 -9.70 6.34 -1.02
CA ARG A 79 -9.42 7.58 -0.29
C ARG A 79 -10.67 8.40 -0.01
N LYS A 80 -11.60 8.48 -0.97
CA LYS A 80 -12.82 9.32 -0.87
C LYS A 80 -13.94 8.66 -0.07
N MET A 81 -14.12 7.33 -0.17
CA MET A 81 -15.28 6.63 0.36
C MET A 81 -14.98 5.37 1.18
N GLY A 82 -13.70 5.01 1.32
CA GLY A 82 -13.26 3.81 2.02
C GLY A 82 -13.41 2.52 1.21
N THR A 83 -12.82 1.44 1.70
CA THR A 83 -12.73 0.15 0.98
C THR A 83 -14.06 -0.55 0.76
N LYS A 84 -15.05 -0.33 1.63
CA LYS A 84 -16.37 -0.98 1.52
C LYS A 84 -17.21 -0.45 0.37
N LYS A 85 -17.05 0.84 0.02
CA LYS A 85 -17.84 1.50 -1.02
C LYS A 85 -17.12 1.57 -2.37
N SER A 86 -15.82 1.28 -2.41
CA SER A 86 -15.01 1.37 -3.62
C SER A 86 -15.10 0.15 -4.54
N LEU A 87 -15.81 -0.90 -4.14
CA LEU A 87 -15.96 -2.16 -4.90
C LEU A 87 -17.19 -2.19 -5.82
N THR A 88 -17.95 -1.08 -5.87
CA THR A 88 -19.22 -0.93 -6.60
C THR A 88 -19.30 0.46 -7.22
#